data_AF-A0A7W1NA76-F1
#
_entry.id   AF-A0A7W1NA76-F1
#
_cell.length_a   1.000
_cell.length_b   1.000
_cell.length_c   1.000
_cell.angle_alpha   90.00
_cell.angle_beta   90.00
_cell.angle_gamma   90.00
#
_symmetry.space_group_name_H-M   'P 1'
#
loop_
_entity.id
_entity.type
_entity.pdbx_description
1 polymer ?
#
loop_
_entity_poly.entity_id
_entity_poly.type
_entity_poly.pdbx_seq_one_letter_code
_entity_poly.pdbx_strand_id
1 'polypeptide(L)'
;MRTLRHAVLREAIGWFVVYATAYLALIGLALGAPLVRKGAPLDAVALFLVDQFVFLGVIVLPLAMVTALLGVIGRMREEGEITALMAGGISTWGVARALLPLACVLALLVAYASHWLMPAAMRRVFEGESQLAQQMIATQVARRVPIVAKDR
;
A
#
# COMPACT_ATOMS: atom_id res chain seq x y z
N MET A 1 -33.21 2.91 3.24
CA MET A 1 -31.84 3.45 3.09
C MET A 1 -30.76 2.72 3.88
N ARG A 2 -31.01 2.25 5.11
CA ARG A 2 -30.00 1.50 5.89
C ARG A 2 -29.46 0.26 5.17
N THR A 3 -30.34 -0.53 4.55
CA THR A 3 -29.98 -1.77 3.83
C THR A 3 -29.05 -1.52 2.64
N LEU A 4 -29.38 -0.54 1.78
CA LEU A 4 -28.52 -0.13 0.65
C LEU A 4 -27.11 0.28 1.15
N ARG A 5 -27.05 1.13 2.18
CA ARG A 5 -25.77 1.59 2.72
C ARG A 5 -24.91 0.44 3.23
N HIS A 6 -25.49 -0.49 3.99
CA HIS A 6 -24.72 -1.62 4.51
C HIS A 6 -24.25 -2.56 3.41
N ALA A 7 -25.06 -2.79 2.37
CA ALA A 7 -24.67 -3.62 1.24
C ALA A 7 -23.48 -3.01 0.48
N VAL A 8 -23.62 -1.76 0.04
CA VAL A 8 -22.57 -1.03 -0.70
C VAL A 8 -21.29 -0.89 0.14
N LEU A 9 -21.42 -0.62 1.43
CA LEU A 9 -20.26 -0.49 2.32
C LEU A 9 -19.52 -1.82 2.52
N ARG A 10 -20.25 -2.92 2.73
CA ARG A 10 -19.65 -4.26 2.87
C ARG A 10 -18.91 -4.65 1.60
N GLU A 11 -19.51 -4.37 0.45
CA GLU A 11 -18.90 -4.66 -0.83
C GLU A 11 -17.65 -3.81 -1.07
N ALA A 12 -17.71 -2.50 -0.81
CA ALA A 12 -16.57 -1.60 -0.92
C ALA A 12 -15.42 -1.99 0.00
N ILE A 13 -15.71 -2.43 1.24
CA ILE A 13 -14.69 -2.97 2.16
C ILE A 13 -14.05 -4.23 1.58
N GLY A 14 -14.85 -5.15 1.04
CA GLY A 14 -14.34 -6.38 0.42
C GLY A 14 -13.35 -6.08 -0.71
N TRP A 15 -13.75 -5.24 -1.66
CA TRP A 15 -12.88 -4.85 -2.77
C TRP A 15 -11.67 -4.04 -2.30
N PHE A 16 -11.84 -3.15 -1.32
CA PHE A 16 -10.72 -2.40 -0.73
C PHE A 16 -9.65 -3.33 -0.18
N VAL A 17 -10.03 -4.36 0.59
CA VAL A 17 -9.08 -5.34 1.12
C VAL A 17 -8.38 -6.09 0.00
N VAL A 18 -9.13 -6.56 -1.01
CA VAL A 18 -8.55 -7.27 -2.16
C VAL A 18 -7.51 -6.40 -2.88
N TYR A 19 -7.84 -5.15 -3.22
CA TYR A 19 -6.92 -4.25 -3.91
C TYR A 19 -5.73 -3.85 -3.02
N ALA A 20 -5.95 -3.59 -1.74
CA ALA A 20 -4.87 -3.27 -0.80
C ALA A 20 -3.88 -4.44 -0.70
N THR A 21 -4.37 -5.66 -0.53
CA THR A 21 -3.53 -6.87 -0.49
C THR A 21 -2.80 -7.07 -1.82
N ALA A 22 -3.49 -6.93 -2.96
CA ALA A 22 -2.87 -7.08 -4.28
C ALA A 22 -1.74 -6.07 -4.51
N TYR A 23 -1.96 -4.80 -4.20
CA TYR A 23 -0.94 -3.76 -4.36
C TYR A 23 0.23 -3.92 -3.37
N LEU A 24 -0.05 -4.25 -2.11
CA LEU A 24 1.01 -4.52 -1.13
C LEU A 24 1.85 -5.74 -1.52
N ALA A 25 1.21 -6.82 -2.00
CA ALA A 25 1.91 -8.01 -2.47
C ALA A 25 2.76 -7.70 -3.71
N LEU A 26 2.22 -6.95 -4.67
CA LEU A 26 2.93 -6.58 -5.89
C LEU A 26 4.17 -5.73 -5.59
N ILE A 27 4.01 -4.67 -4.79
CA ILE A 27 5.11 -3.76 -4.45
C ILE A 27 6.10 -4.43 -3.50
N GLY A 28 5.61 -5.18 -2.51
CA GLY A 28 6.44 -5.95 -1.60
C GLY A 28 7.32 -6.97 -2.33
N LEU A 29 6.77 -7.68 -3.31
CA LEU A 29 7.54 -8.61 -4.16
C LEU A 29 8.56 -7.85 -5.03
N ALA A 30 8.15 -6.74 -5.64
CA ALA A 30 9.02 -5.93 -6.50
C ALA A 30 10.24 -5.38 -5.73
N LEU A 31 10.07 -5.01 -4.46
CA LEU A 31 11.14 -4.51 -3.61
C LEU A 31 11.93 -5.64 -2.93
N GLY A 32 11.27 -6.72 -2.49
CA GLY A 32 11.94 -7.83 -1.80
C GLY A 32 12.79 -8.71 -2.71
N ALA A 33 12.34 -8.98 -3.94
CA ALA A 33 13.04 -9.91 -4.84
C ALA A 33 14.48 -9.49 -5.18
N PRO A 34 14.80 -8.20 -5.44
CA PRO A 34 16.18 -7.75 -5.62
C PRO A 34 17.05 -7.87 -4.36
N LEU A 35 16.48 -7.66 -3.16
CA LEU A 35 17.22 -7.72 -1.89
C LEU A 35 17.67 -9.16 -1.60
N VAL A 36 16.81 -10.14 -1.84
CA VAL A 36 17.13 -11.57 -1.67
C VAL A 36 18.20 -12.01 -2.67
N ARG A 37 18.13 -11.54 -3.93
CA ARG A 37 19.13 -11.85 -4.96
C ARG A 37 20.53 -11.33 -4.63
N LYS A 38 20.64 -10.27 -3.84
CA LYS A 38 21.93 -9.68 -3.40
C LYS A 38 22.56 -10.43 -2.21
N GLY A 39 21.92 -11.47 -1.68
CA GLY A 39 22.45 -12.28 -0.58
C GLY A 39 22.35 -11.62 0.79
N ALA A 40 21.42 -10.67 0.97
CA ALA A 40 21.16 -10.07 2.27
C ALA A 40 20.62 -11.11 3.28
N PRO A 41 21.02 -11.04 4.56
CA PRO A 41 20.55 -11.98 5.56
C PRO A 41 19.04 -11.79 5.81
N LEU A 42 18.32 -12.91 5.92
CA LEU A 42 16.85 -12.98 5.87
C LEU A 42 16.17 -12.20 7.03
N ASP A 43 16.83 -12.12 8.17
CA ASP A 43 16.41 -11.38 9.36
C ASP A 43 16.42 -9.86 9.13
N ALA A 44 17.50 -9.32 8.56
CA ALA A 44 17.60 -7.90 8.23
C ALA A 44 16.61 -7.49 7.14
N VAL A 45 16.41 -8.37 6.15
CA VAL A 45 15.41 -8.15 5.08
C VAL A 45 13.99 -8.12 5.65
N ALA A 46 13.66 -8.99 6.60
CA ALA A 46 12.35 -9.01 7.23
C ALA A 46 12.07 -7.73 8.03
N LEU A 47 13.05 -7.27 8.82
CA LEU A 47 12.92 -6.02 9.59
C LEU A 47 12.75 -4.81 8.66
N PHE A 48 13.58 -4.74 7.61
CA PHE A 48 13.51 -3.70 6.59
C PHE A 48 12.15 -3.72 5.86
N LEU A 49 11.64 -4.91 5.51
CA LEU A 49 10.32 -5.02 4.87
C LEU A 49 9.21 -4.48 5.76
N VAL A 50 9.26 -4.74 7.08
CA VAL A 50 8.24 -4.25 8.02
C VAL A 50 8.22 -2.72 8.07
N ASP A 51 9.38 -2.08 8.19
CA ASP A 51 9.47 -0.61 8.17
C ASP A 51 9.05 -0.05 6.79
N GLN A 52 9.39 -0.76 5.70
CA GLN A 52 8.97 -0.42 4.35
C GLN A 52 7.46 -0.56 4.16
N PHE A 53 6.81 -1.55 4.76
CA PHE A 53 5.35 -1.75 4.67
C PHE A 53 4.58 -0.59 5.28
N VAL A 54 5.11 0.04 6.34
CA VAL A 54 4.51 1.25 6.92
C VAL A 54 4.54 2.40 5.91
N PHE A 55 5.69 2.64 5.29
CA PHE A 55 5.84 3.67 4.26
C PHE A 55 4.94 3.40 3.05
N LEU A 56 4.95 2.17 2.55
CA LEU A 56 4.13 1.75 1.41
C LEU A 56 2.64 1.84 1.73
N GLY A 57 2.23 1.48 2.95
CA GLY A 57 0.84 1.53 3.38
C GLY A 57 0.24 2.93 3.22
N VAL A 58 0.99 3.99 3.56
CA VAL A 58 0.54 5.39 3.43
C VAL A 58 0.19 5.76 1.98
N ILE A 59 0.89 5.18 0.99
CA ILE A 59 0.69 5.48 -0.44
C ILE A 59 -0.32 4.51 -1.07
N VAL A 60 -0.21 3.22 -0.72
CA VAL A 60 -0.98 2.13 -1.33
C VAL A 60 -2.42 2.14 -0.85
N LEU A 61 -2.68 2.44 0.44
CA LEU A 61 -4.03 2.44 0.99
C LEU A 61 -4.97 3.45 0.28
N PRO A 62 -4.58 4.73 0.09
CA PRO A 62 -5.39 5.67 -0.71
C PRO A 62 -5.66 5.17 -2.13
N LEU A 63 -4.64 4.61 -2.78
CA LEU A 63 -4.77 4.08 -4.14
C LEU A 63 -5.78 2.92 -4.18
N ALA A 64 -5.63 1.94 -3.29
CA ALA A 64 -6.55 0.81 -3.15
C ALA A 64 -7.99 1.25 -2.92
N MET A 65 -8.21 2.29 -2.12
CA MET A 65 -9.54 2.85 -1.88
C MET A 65 -10.14 3.43 -3.16
N VAL A 66 -9.40 4.25 -3.89
CA VAL A 66 -9.89 4.86 -5.13
C VAL A 66 -10.26 3.78 -6.14
N THR A 67 -9.41 2.77 -6.32
CA THR A 67 -9.68 1.66 -7.24
C THR A 67 -10.89 0.83 -6.79
N ALA A 68 -11.02 0.55 -5.50
CA ALA A 68 -12.17 -0.19 -4.95
C ALA A 68 -13.48 0.57 -5.15
N LEU A 69 -13.51 1.87 -4.87
CA LEU A 69 -14.69 2.71 -5.04
C LEU A 69 -15.10 2.80 -6.52
N LEU A 70 -14.13 3.01 -7.42
CA LEU A 70 -14.36 2.99 -8.87
C LEU A 70 -14.88 1.64 -9.34
N GLY A 71 -14.31 0.54 -8.84
CA GLY A 71 -14.73 -0.83 -9.17
C GLY A 71 -16.17 -1.11 -8.75
N VAL A 72 -16.54 -0.77 -7.50
CA VAL A 72 -17.91 -0.95 -6.99
C VAL A 72 -18.90 -0.09 -7.77
N ILE A 73 -18.62 1.20 -7.95
CA ILE A 73 -19.51 2.09 -8.70
C ILE A 73 -19.63 1.65 -10.17
N GLY A 74 -18.54 1.20 -10.77
CA GLY A 74 -18.50 0.64 -12.12
C GLY A 74 -19.39 -0.59 -12.25
N ARG A 75 -19.21 -1.58 -11.36
CA ARG A 75 -20.03 -2.80 -11.32
C ARG A 75 -21.51 -2.48 -11.13
N MET A 76 -21.86 -1.65 -10.14
CA MET A 76 -23.25 -1.23 -9.88
C MET A 76 -23.88 -0.55 -11.10
N ARG A 77 -23.09 0.14 -11.92
CA ARG A 77 -23.55 0.76 -13.17
C ARG A 77 -23.74 -0.27 -14.28
N GLU A 78 -22.82 -1.22 -14.42
CA GLU A 78 -22.89 -2.29 -15.42
C GLU A 78 -24.06 -3.25 -15.19
N GLU A 79 -24.32 -3.60 -13.93
CA GLU A 79 -25.46 -4.45 -13.55
C GLU A 79 -26.81 -3.71 -13.52
N GLY A 80 -26.80 -2.40 -13.80
CA GLY A 80 -28.01 -1.58 -13.82
C GLY A 80 -28.60 -1.27 -12.43
N GLU A 81 -27.90 -1.59 -11.33
CA GLU A 81 -28.32 -1.28 -9.96
C GLU A 81 -28.53 0.23 -9.78
N ILE A 82 -27.62 1.06 -10.30
CA ILE A 82 -27.75 2.53 -10.24
C ILE A 82 -29.00 3.01 -11.00
N THR A 83 -29.26 2.44 -12.18
CA THR A 83 -30.45 2.77 -12.98
C THR A 83 -31.73 2.37 -12.26
N ALA A 84 -31.77 1.18 -11.65
CA ALA A 84 -32.91 0.72 -10.85
C ALA A 84 -33.16 1.61 -9.63
N LEU A 85 -32.11 2.05 -8.94
CA LEU A 85 -32.20 2.99 -7.82
C LEU A 85 -32.79 4.33 -8.27
N MET A 86 -32.33 4.87 -9.41
CA MET A 86 -32.85 6.12 -9.97
C MET A 86 -34.31 5.99 -10.40
N ALA A 87 -34.71 4.86 -10.99
CA ALA A 87 -36.11 4.58 -11.33
C ALA A 87 -37.01 4.51 -10.09
N GLY A 88 -36.47 4.06 -8.94
CA GLY A 88 -37.12 4.11 -7.64
C GLY A 88 -37.10 5.47 -6.94
N GLY A 89 -36.65 6.54 -7.62
CA GLY A 89 -36.57 7.90 -7.08
C GLY A 89 -35.38 8.17 -6.18
N ILE A 90 -34.39 7.27 -6.11
CA ILE A 90 -33.19 7.43 -5.28
C ILE A 90 -32.11 8.11 -6.12
N SER A 91 -31.64 9.28 -5.66
CA SER A 91 -30.54 9.98 -6.31
C SER A 91 -29.20 9.25 -6.13
N THR A 92 -28.31 9.38 -7.12
CA THR A 92 -26.93 8.87 -7.09
C THR A 92 -26.14 9.38 -5.89
N TRP A 93 -26.50 10.55 -5.36
CA TRP A 93 -25.94 11.10 -4.13
C TRP A 93 -26.17 10.22 -2.89
N GLY A 94 -27.18 9.35 -2.91
CA GLY A 94 -27.39 8.34 -1.89
C GLY A 94 -26.25 7.31 -1.82
N VAL A 95 -25.72 6.91 -2.98
CA VAL A 95 -24.60 5.95 -3.08
C VAL A 95 -23.29 6.59 -2.61
N ALA A 96 -23.00 7.82 -3.04
CA ALA A 96 -21.83 8.57 -2.57
C ALA A 96 -21.81 8.74 -1.04
N ARG A 97 -22.97 9.06 -0.44
CA ARG A 97 -23.12 9.15 1.02
C ARG A 97 -22.95 7.82 1.75
N ALA A 98 -23.25 6.70 1.10
CA ALA A 98 -23.02 5.38 1.67
C ALA A 98 -21.52 5.03 1.78
N LEU A 99 -20.70 5.55 0.86
CA LEU A 99 -19.26 5.30 0.77
C LEU A 99 -18.41 6.28 1.60
N LEU A 100 -18.93 7.48 1.87
CA LEU A 100 -18.28 8.53 2.66
C LEU A 100 -17.66 8.05 4.00
N PRO A 101 -18.37 7.25 4.84
CA PRO A 101 -17.81 6.77 6.10
C PRO A 101 -16.51 5.97 5.92
N LEU A 102 -16.44 5.16 4.86
CA LEU A 102 -15.26 4.35 4.55
C LEU A 102 -14.08 5.26 4.19
N ALA A 103 -14.31 6.25 3.33
CA ALA A 103 -13.32 7.24 2.94
C ALA A 103 -12.82 8.07 4.14
N CYS A 104 -13.73 8.49 5.03
CA CYS A 104 -13.36 9.22 6.24
C CYS A 104 -12.51 8.38 7.20
N VAL A 105 -12.88 7.12 7.44
CA VAL A 105 -12.10 6.22 8.29
C VAL A 105 -10.70 6.02 7.72
N LEU A 106 -10.59 5.79 6.41
CA LEU A 106 -9.28 5.63 5.80
C LEU A 106 -8.45 6.91 5.84
N ALA A 107 -9.05 8.06 5.56
CA ALA A 107 -8.35 9.34 5.63
C ALA A 107 -7.78 9.58 7.03
N LEU A 108 -8.53 9.26 8.09
CA LEU A 108 -8.04 9.35 9.47
C LEU A 108 -6.90 8.36 9.74
N LEU A 109 -7.01 7.11 9.27
CA LEU A 109 -5.95 6.11 9.41
C LEU A 109 -4.66 6.53 8.69
N VAL A 110 -4.78 7.05 7.47
CA VAL A 110 -3.63 7.50 6.68
C VAL A 110 -3.03 8.77 7.28
N ALA A 111 -3.85 9.71 7.76
CA ALA A 111 -3.37 10.90 8.46
C ALA A 111 -2.59 10.52 9.73
N TYR A 112 -3.12 9.57 10.50
CA TYR A 112 -2.44 9.03 11.68
C TYR A 112 -1.11 8.36 11.31
N ALA A 113 -1.12 7.46 10.33
CA ALA A 113 0.09 6.78 9.87
C ALA A 113 1.13 7.78 9.35
N SER A 114 0.71 8.81 8.61
CA SER A 114 1.60 9.83 8.04
C SER A 114 2.24 10.71 9.12
N HIS A 115 1.52 11.00 10.21
CA HIS A 115 2.04 11.91 11.23
C HIS A 115 2.89 11.20 12.29
N TRP A 116 2.53 9.98 12.70
CA TRP A 116 3.22 9.28 13.79
C TRP A 116 4.09 8.12 13.31
N LEU A 117 3.61 7.30 12.38
CA LEU A 117 4.32 6.09 11.95
C LEU A 117 5.40 6.40 10.93
N MET A 118 5.12 7.30 9.97
CA MET A 118 6.04 7.67 8.90
C MET A 118 7.39 8.22 9.41
N PRO A 119 7.44 9.18 10.36
CA PRO A 119 8.72 9.71 10.82
C PRO A 119 9.57 8.67 11.54
N ALA A 120 8.94 7.75 12.27
CA ALA A 120 9.62 6.67 12.97
C ALA A 120 10.17 5.62 11.99
N ALA A 121 9.37 5.22 11.00
CA ALA A 121 9.79 4.29 9.95
C ALA A 121 10.94 4.88 9.12
N MET A 122 10.85 6.16 8.76
CA MET A 122 11.89 6.81 7.95
C MET A 122 13.24 6.87 8.67
N ARG A 123 13.26 7.15 9.97
CA ARG A 123 14.50 7.11 10.78
C ARG A 123 15.15 5.72 10.75
N ARG A 124 14.36 4.66 10.91
CA ARG A 124 14.84 3.28 10.90
C ARG A 124 15.36 2.84 9.54
N VAL A 125 14.71 3.27 8.46
CA VAL A 125 15.16 3.02 7.09
C VAL A 125 16.50 3.72 6.84
N PHE A 126 16.65 4.99 7.21
CA PHE A 126 17.92 5.71 7.05
C PHE A 126 19.06 5.11 7.90
N GLU A 127 18.77 4.73 9.16
CA GLU A 127 19.75 4.06 10.02
C GLU A 127 20.14 2.67 9.45
N GLY A 128 19.15 1.91 8.97
CA GLY A 128 19.37 0.59 8.37
C GLY A 128 20.18 0.64 7.07
N GLU A 129 19.93 1.62 6.19
CA GLU A 129 20.71 1.81 4.97
C GLU A 129 22.19 2.07 5.27
N SER A 130 22.50 2.84 6.33
CA SER A 130 23.88 3.10 6.74
C SER A 130 24.63 1.83 7.18
N GLN A 131 23.93 0.91 7.86
CA GLN A 131 24.49 -0.35 8.32
C GLN A 131 24.64 -1.36 7.18
N LEU A 132 23.65 -1.44 6.28
CA LEU A 132 23.71 -2.28 5.09
C LEU A 132 24.83 -1.83 4.13
N ALA A 133 25.04 -0.52 3.97
CA ALA A 133 26.15 0.02 3.18
C ALA A 133 27.52 -0.39 3.77
N GLN A 134 27.68 -0.30 5.10
CA GLN A 134 28.92 -0.73 5.77
C GLN A 134 29.16 -2.23 5.66
N GLN A 135 28.11 -3.05 5.81
CA GLN A 135 28.20 -4.51 5.66
C GLN A 135 28.49 -4.92 4.21
N MET A 136 27.92 -4.23 3.22
CA MET A 136 28.23 -4.44 1.81
C MET A 136 29.68 -4.07 1.49
N ILE A 137 30.19 -2.93 1.98
CA ILE A 137 31.61 -2.55 1.83
C ILE A 137 32.52 -3.56 2.51
N ALA A 138 32.21 -3.99 3.74
CA ALA A 138 33.00 -5.00 4.45
C ALA A 138 33.01 -6.35 3.72
N THR A 139 31.86 -6.77 3.17
CA THR A 139 31.74 -8.00 2.35
C THR A 139 32.49 -7.86 1.02
N GLN A 140 32.49 -6.68 0.41
CA GLN A 140 33.15 -6.40 -0.86
C GLN A 140 34.68 -6.29 -0.69
N VAL A 141 35.15 -5.75 0.44
CA VAL A 141 36.56 -5.79 0.86
C VAL A 141 37.00 -7.23 1.16
N ALA A 142 36.15 -8.03 1.83
CA ALA A 142 36.41 -9.46 2.03
C ALA A 142 36.46 -10.24 0.69
N ARG A 143 35.80 -9.74 -0.37
CA ARG A 143 35.81 -10.33 -1.72
C ARG A 143 36.98 -9.91 -2.63
N ARG A 144 37.92 -9.08 -2.18
CA ARG A 144 39.13 -8.63 -2.93
C ARG A 144 38.86 -8.25 -4.41
N VAL A 145 37.90 -7.38 -4.69
CA VAL A 145 37.82 -6.73 -6.02
C VAL A 145 38.37 -5.31 -5.91
N PRO A 146 39.50 -4.98 -6.58
CA PRO A 146 40.19 -3.70 -6.42
C PRO A 146 39.41 -2.54 -7.07
N ILE A 147 39.42 -1.40 -6.39
CA ILE A 147 38.66 -0.17 -6.72
C ILE A 147 39.39 0.73 -7.74
N VAL A 148 40.62 0.42 -8.13
CA VAL A 148 41.41 1.28 -9.02
C VAL A 148 41.90 0.47 -10.22
N ALA A 149 41.24 0.67 -11.36
CA ALA A 149 41.83 0.42 -12.66
C ALA A 149 43.00 1.41 -12.80
N LYS A 150 44.21 0.93 -12.55
CA LYS A 150 45.43 1.68 -12.79
C LYS A 150 45.64 1.69 -14.30
N ASP A 151 45.16 2.74 -14.94
CA ASP A 151 45.45 3.03 -16.34
C ASP A 151 46.97 3.18 -16.51
N ARG A 152 47.53 2.41 -17.43
CA ARG A 152 48.91 2.54 -17.93
C ARG A 152 48.90 2.31 -19.42
#